data_AF-A0A971R8V7-F1
#
_entry.id   AF-A0A971R8V7-F1
#
_cell.length_a   1.000
_cell.length_b   1.000
_cell.length_c   1.000
_cell.angle_alpha   90.00
_cell.angle_beta   90.00
_cell.angle_gamma   90.00
#
_symmetry.space_group_name_H-M   'P 1'
#
loop_
_entity.id
_entity.type
_entity.pdbx_description
1 polymer ?
#
loop_
_entity_poly.entity_id
_entity_poly.type
_entity_poly.pdbx_seq_one_letter_code
_entity_poly.pdbx_strand_id
1 'polypeptide(L)'
;EIGIDISLATSKSVEQYRGEPFDVVVTVCGDAAESCPLWLGQGRVVHIGVVDPALATGTREERIAAFRCVRDELAERVLGFLRSMDGEPQC
;
A
#
# COMPACT_ATOMS: atom_id res chain seq x y z
N GLU A 1 -6.00 14.69 -9.68
CA GLU A 1 -5.26 14.34 -10.93
C GLU A 1 -5.76 13.08 -11.61
N ILE A 2 -6.08 11.99 -10.89
CA ILE A 2 -6.54 10.73 -11.52
C ILE A 2 -8.00 10.34 -11.18
N GLY A 3 -8.80 11.26 -10.65
CA GLY A 3 -10.23 11.02 -10.37
C GLY A 3 -10.53 10.16 -9.12
N ILE A 4 -9.53 9.77 -8.34
CA ILE A 4 -9.72 9.07 -7.05
C ILE A 4 -9.94 10.11 -5.95
N ASP A 5 -11.11 10.08 -5.32
CA ASP A 5 -11.41 10.86 -4.12
C ASP A 5 -10.95 10.10 -2.88
N ILE A 6 -10.04 10.70 -2.12
CA ILE A 6 -9.54 10.17 -0.85
C ILE A 6 -9.92 11.08 0.32
N SER A 7 -10.84 12.03 0.13
CA SER A 7 -11.18 13.02 1.16
C SER A 7 -11.87 12.39 2.37
N LEU A 8 -12.47 11.21 2.20
CA LEU A 8 -13.06 10.42 3.29
C LEU A 8 -12.06 9.42 3.91
N ALA A 9 -10.85 9.28 3.35
CA ALA A 9 -9.85 8.40 3.90
C ALA A 9 -9.28 8.99 5.19
N THR A 10 -9.18 8.18 6.25
CA THR A 10 -8.63 8.60 7.53
C THR A 10 -7.55 7.64 8.01
N SER A 11 -6.54 8.20 8.68
CA SER A 11 -5.49 7.43 9.33
C SER A 11 -6.07 6.60 10.47
N LYS A 12 -5.81 5.30 10.42
CA LYS A 12 -6.40 4.30 11.33
C LYS A 12 -5.29 3.32 11.75
N SER A 13 -5.18 3.02 13.04
CA SER A 13 -4.24 2.01 13.53
C SER A 13 -4.66 0.62 13.06
N VAL A 14 -3.70 -0.21 12.66
CA VAL A 14 -3.93 -1.60 12.24
C VAL A 14 -4.56 -2.46 13.35
N GLU A 15 -4.33 -2.10 14.62
CA GLU A 15 -4.82 -2.88 15.76
C GLU A 15 -6.34 -2.97 15.84
N GLN A 16 -7.05 -1.94 15.34
CA GLN A 16 -8.51 -1.93 15.32
C GLN A 16 -9.10 -3.03 14.40
N TYR A 17 -8.28 -3.57 13.50
CA TYR A 17 -8.66 -4.53 12.48
C TYR A 17 -8.11 -5.94 12.75
N ARG A 18 -7.42 -6.15 13.88
CA ARG A 18 -6.74 -7.43 14.22
C ARG A 18 -7.70 -8.64 14.28
N GLY A 19 -9.00 -8.41 14.52
CA GLY A 19 -10.03 -9.45 14.58
C GLY A 19 -10.87 -9.61 13.31
N GLU A 20 -10.65 -8.78 12.29
CA GLU A 20 -11.43 -8.83 11.06
C GLU A 20 -10.89 -9.91 10.11
N PRO A 21 -11.77 -10.68 9.45
CA PRO A 21 -11.37 -11.75 8.54
C PRO A 21 -11.00 -11.17 7.17
N PHE A 22 -9.75 -10.73 7.01
CA PHE A 22 -9.21 -10.36 5.70
C PHE A 22 -8.66 -11.59 4.99
N ASP A 23 -8.95 -11.73 3.70
CA ASP A 23 -8.33 -12.75 2.84
C ASP A 23 -6.87 -12.40 2.52
N VAL A 24 -6.59 -11.11 2.33
CA VAL A 24 -5.29 -10.60 1.88
C VAL A 24 -4.97 -9.28 2.56
N VAL A 25 -3.74 -9.15 3.05
CA VAL A 25 -3.23 -7.92 3.65
C VAL A 25 -1.99 -7.46 2.88
N VAL A 26 -2.09 -6.32 2.23
CA VAL A 26 -1.00 -5.72 1.46
C VAL A 26 -0.32 -4.64 2.30
N THR A 27 0.96 -4.82 2.59
CA THR A 27 1.80 -3.84 3.30
C THR A 27 2.64 -3.06 2.29
N VAL A 28 2.69 -1.73 2.42
CA VAL A 28 3.30 -0.83 1.42
C VAL A 28 4.53 -0.08 1.93
N CYS A 29 4.95 -0.31 3.17
CA CYS A 29 6.06 0.43 3.79
C CYS A 29 7.39 0.19 3.07
N GLY A 30 8.10 1.27 2.71
CA GLY A 30 9.44 1.20 2.14
C GLY A 30 10.52 1.05 3.22
N ASP A 31 11.36 0.02 3.07
CA ASP A 31 12.64 -0.28 3.75
C ASP A 31 12.69 -0.31 5.29
N ALA A 32 11.76 0.32 6.00
CA ALA A 32 11.66 0.26 7.46
C ALA A 32 10.86 -0.98 7.90
N ALA A 33 11.45 -2.16 7.68
CA ALA A 33 11.00 -3.42 8.27
C ALA A 33 10.90 -3.36 9.82
N GLU A 34 11.57 -2.39 10.44
CA GLU A 34 11.74 -2.23 11.88
C GLU A 34 10.50 -1.67 12.62
N SER A 35 9.58 -1.00 11.93
CA SER A 35 8.40 -0.38 12.56
C SER A 35 7.06 -0.80 11.95
N CYS A 36 7.08 -1.74 11.00
CA CYS A 36 5.83 -2.25 10.45
C CYS A 36 5.16 -3.12 11.51
N PRO A 37 3.94 -2.78 11.98
CA PRO A 37 3.24 -3.62 12.92
C PRO A 37 3.02 -4.98 12.25
N LEU A 38 3.58 -6.03 12.85
CA LEU A 38 3.45 -7.40 12.38
C LEU A 38 1.96 -7.73 12.30
N TRP A 39 1.46 -8.02 11.08
CA TRP A 39 0.09 -8.49 10.93
C TRP A 39 -0.01 -9.91 11.49
N LEU A 40 -0.54 -10.03 12.71
CA LEU A 40 -0.81 -11.29 13.39
C LEU A 40 -2.26 -11.78 13.19
N GLY A 41 -3.02 -11.12 12.32
CA GLY A 41 -4.40 -11.49 12.01
C GLY A 41 -4.49 -12.62 10.97
N GLN A 42 -5.71 -13.00 10.61
CA GLN A 42 -5.96 -13.97 9.54
C GLN A 42 -5.68 -13.34 8.16
N GLY A 43 -5.39 -14.17 7.16
CA GLY A 43 -5.16 -13.74 5.77
C GLY A 43 -3.73 -13.86 5.27
N ARG A 44 -3.57 -13.83 3.94
CA ARG A 44 -2.27 -13.85 3.27
C ARG A 44 -1.63 -12.45 3.31
N VAL A 45 -0.49 -12.34 3.98
CA VAL A 45 0.26 -11.07 4.03
C VAL A 45 1.19 -10.97 2.82
N VAL A 46 1.12 -9.85 2.10
CA VAL A 46 1.98 -9.54 0.96
C VAL A 46 2.64 -8.20 1.19
N HIS A 47 3.94 -8.14 0.90
CA HIS A 47 4.73 -6.94 1.05
C HIS A 47 5.08 -6.35 -0.31
N ILE A 48 4.62 -5.12 -0.56
CA ILE A 48 4.89 -4.32 -1.75
C ILE A 48 5.60 -3.05 -1.28
N GLY A 49 6.89 -3.17 -0.95
CA GLY A 49 7.65 -2.02 -0.44
C GLY A 49 7.82 -0.95 -1.50
N VAL A 50 7.17 0.20 -1.35
CA VAL A 50 7.32 1.39 -2.21
C VAL A 50 8.11 2.46 -1.48
N VAL A 51 8.79 3.33 -2.22
CA VAL A 51 9.53 4.44 -1.62
C VAL A 51 8.57 5.41 -0.92
N ASP A 52 8.89 5.84 0.30
CA ASP A 52 8.08 6.82 1.00
C ASP A 52 8.25 8.22 0.36
N PRO A 53 7.17 8.81 -0.18
CA PRO A 53 7.26 10.10 -0.87
C PRO A 53 7.42 11.27 0.09
N ALA A 54 7.19 11.08 1.40
CA ALA A 54 7.41 12.12 2.41
C ALA A 54 8.91 12.29 2.73
N LEU A 55 9.73 11.28 2.48
CA LEU A 55 11.20 11.38 2.54
C LEU A 55 11.80 12.19 1.38
N ALA A 56 11.03 12.50 0.33
CA ALA A 56 11.51 13.33 -0.77
C ALA A 56 11.87 14.74 -0.27
N THR A 57 13.12 15.13 -0.52
CA THR A 57 13.66 16.46 -0.21
C THR A 57 13.71 17.33 -1.47
N GLY A 58 13.82 18.65 -1.30
CA GLY A 58 13.89 19.61 -2.42
C GLY A 58 12.68 20.55 -2.47
N THR A 59 12.46 21.11 -3.66
CA THR A 59 11.37 22.07 -3.91
C THR A 59 10.00 21.40 -3.84
N ARG A 60 8.94 22.21 -3.69
CA ARG A 60 7.56 21.71 -3.68
C ARG A 60 7.21 20.93 -4.95
N GLU A 61 7.75 21.33 -6.10
CA GLU A 61 7.53 20.66 -7.38
C GLU A 61 8.21 19.30 -7.43
N GLU A 62 9.47 19.19 -6.95
CA GLU A 62 10.19 17.91 -6.84
C GLU A 62 9.49 16.95 -5.88
N ARG A 63 8.98 17.46 -4.75
CA ARG A 63 8.19 16.67 -3.82
C ARG A 63 6.91 16.15 -4.50
N ILE A 64 6.14 17.01 -5.15
CA ILE A 64 4.92 16.59 -5.88
C ILE A 64 5.25 15.55 -6.96
N ALA A 65 6.35 15.71 -7.69
CA ALA A 65 6.80 14.74 -8.67
C ALA A 65 7.10 13.38 -8.04
N ALA A 66 7.75 13.35 -6.87
CA ALA A 66 7.98 12.12 -6.12
C ALA A 66 6.66 11.46 -5.68
N PHE A 67 5.69 12.22 -5.17
CA PHE A 67 4.35 11.71 -4.84
C PHE A 67 3.64 11.09 -6.05
N ARG A 68 3.74 11.72 -7.23
CA ARG A 68 3.17 11.17 -8.48
C ARG A 68 3.86 9.85 -8.86
N CYS A 69 5.19 9.83 -8.86
CA CYS A 69 5.98 8.65 -9.18
C CYS A 69 5.61 7.45 -8.27
N VAL A 70 5.57 7.67 -6.96
CA VAL A 70 5.21 6.62 -5.99
C VAL A 70 3.76 6.17 -6.16
N ARG A 71 2.82 7.09 -6.43
CA ARG A 71 1.41 6.73 -6.72
C ARG A 71 1.32 5.81 -7.93
N ASP A 72 2.01 6.15 -9.01
CA ASP A 72 1.96 5.38 -10.25
C ASP A 72 2.64 4.00 -10.05
N GLU A 73 3.78 3.94 -9.36
CA GLU A 73 4.42 2.68 -8.96
C GLU A 73 3.51 1.80 -8.09
N LEU A 74 2.86 2.39 -7.08
CA LEU A 74 1.94 1.68 -6.20
C LEU A 74 0.76 1.10 -7.01
N ALA A 75 0.20 1.89 -7.93
CA ALA A 75 -0.88 1.44 -8.80
C ALA A 75 -0.44 0.25 -9.66
N GLU A 76 0.71 0.32 -10.32
CA GLU A 76 1.20 -0.77 -11.17
C GLU A 76 1.42 -2.06 -10.37
N ARG A 77 2.06 -1.96 -9.20
CA ARG A 77 2.41 -3.13 -8.38
C ARG A 77 1.20 -3.75 -7.70
N VAL A 78 0.33 -2.94 -7.10
CA VAL A 78 -0.90 -3.43 -6.44
C VAL A 78 -1.85 -4.00 -7.47
N LEU A 79 -2.08 -3.31 -8.59
CA LEU A 79 -2.97 -3.82 -9.64
C LEU A 79 -2.37 -5.07 -10.31
N GLY A 80 -1.05 -5.13 -10.51
CA GLY A 80 -0.37 -6.32 -11.02
C GLY A 80 -0.52 -7.52 -10.09
N PHE A 81 -0.40 -7.29 -8.78
CA PHE A 81 -0.63 -8.31 -7.78
C PHE A 81 -2.08 -8.80 -7.78
N LEU A 82 -3.06 -7.89 -7.74
CA LEU A 82 -4.49 -8.25 -7.77
C LEU A 82 -4.86 -9.03 -9.04
N ARG A 83 -4.36 -8.64 -10.21
CA ARG A 83 -4.57 -9.40 -11.46
C ARG A 83 -3.98 -10.81 -11.40
N SER A 84 -2.84 -10.99 -10.72
CA SER A 84 -2.21 -12.30 -10.54
C SER A 84 -2.96 -13.18 -9.54
N MET A 85 -3.76 -12.59 -8.64
CA MET A 85 -4.59 -13.32 -7.68
C MET A 85 -5.91 -13.83 -8.29
N ASP A 86 -6.46 -13.11 -9.25
CA ASP A 86 -7.73 -13.44 -9.93
C ASP A 86 -7.60 -14.62 -10.92
N GLY A 87 -6.37 -15.11 -11.14
CA GLY A 87 -6.01 -16.02 -12.23
C GLY A 87 -6.02 -17.52 -11.93
N GLU A 88 -6.46 -17.99 -10.76
CA GLU A 88 -6.67 -19.43 -10.53
C GLU A 88 -8.16 -19.77 -10.56
N PRO A 89 -8.71 -20.23 -11.71
CA PRO A 89 -9.85 -21.11 -11.66
C PRO A 89 -9.38 -22.40 -10.97
N GLN A 90 -9.68 -22.53 -9.70
CA GLN A 90 -9.50 -23.78 -8.96
C GLN A 90 -10.46 -24.81 -9.59
N CYS A 91 -9.94 -25.62 -10.52
CA CYS A 91 -10.56 -26.85 -11.00
C CYS A 91 -9.98 -28.04 -10.24
#